data_AF-A0A2P5CYC4-F1
#
_entry.id   AF-A0A2P5CYC4-F1
#
_cell.length_a   1.000
_cell.length_b   1.000
_cell.length_c   1.000
_cell.angle_alpha   90.00
_cell.angle_beta   90.00
_cell.angle_gamma   90.00
#
_symmetry.space_group_name_H-M   'P 1'
#
loop_
_entity.id
_entity.type
_entity.pdbx_description
1 polymer ?
#
loop_
_entity_poly.entity_id
_entity_poly.type
_entity_poly.pdbx_seq_one_letter_code
_entity_poly.pdbx_strand_id
1 'polypeptide(L)'
;MTVSEIFLEALELRDGGSDYLGKGVHKAVENVNTIIGPALIGKDPTEQTKIDNYMVQQLDGTVNEWGWCKQKLGANAILAVSLAICKAGASVKKIPLYQVYVA
;
A
#
# COMPACT_ATOMS: atom_id res chain seq x y z
N MET A 1 10.02 -20.47 7.75
CA MET A 1 10.16 -19.08 8.21
C MET A 1 9.86 -18.19 7.02
N THR A 2 8.59 -17.85 6.84
CA THR A 2 8.16 -16.87 5.82
C THR A 2 8.23 -15.49 6.46
N VAL A 3 8.66 -14.49 5.69
CA VAL A 3 8.86 -13.10 6.15
C VAL A 3 7.58 -12.48 6.76
N SER A 4 6.41 -13.06 6.48
CA SER A 4 5.09 -12.64 6.96
C SER A 4 4.81 -12.84 8.46
N GLU A 5 5.74 -13.40 9.24
CA GLU A 5 5.53 -13.72 10.67
C GLU A 5 6.28 -12.79 11.63
N ILE A 6 6.99 -11.77 11.13
CA ILE A 6 7.67 -10.80 11.99
C ILE A 6 6.63 -9.82 12.55
N PHE A 7 6.29 -9.99 13.83
CA PHE A 7 5.21 -9.28 14.52
C PHE A 7 5.29 -7.73 14.50
N LEU A 8 6.50 -7.18 14.31
CA LEU A 8 6.72 -5.72 14.22
C LEU A 8 6.53 -5.15 12.81
N GLU A 9 6.59 -5.98 11.77
CA GLU A 9 6.52 -5.50 10.38
C GLU A 9 5.08 -5.37 9.89
N ALA A 10 4.90 -4.49 8.90
CA ALA A 10 3.63 -4.40 8.19
C ALA A 10 3.41 -5.71 7.40
N LEU A 11 2.22 -6.29 7.52
CA LEU A 11 1.99 -7.65 7.05
C LEU A 11 1.72 -7.70 5.55
N GLU A 12 2.56 -8.43 4.83
CA GLU A 12 2.31 -8.74 3.42
C GLU A 12 1.15 -9.74 3.29
N LEU A 13 0.16 -9.43 2.45
CA LEU A 13 -0.97 -10.33 2.22
C LEU A 13 -0.60 -11.38 1.17
N ARG A 14 -0.65 -12.65 1.58
CA ARG A 14 -0.43 -13.84 0.74
C ARG A 14 -1.70 -14.67 0.66
N ASP A 15 -1.91 -15.31 -0.48
CA ASP A 15 -3.15 -16.06 -0.75
C ASP A 15 -3.24 -17.35 0.07
N GLY A 16 -2.11 -18.02 0.30
CA GLY A 16 -2.07 -19.42 0.70
C GLY A 16 -2.38 -20.35 -0.48
N GLY A 17 -2.57 -21.65 -0.21
CA GLY A 17 -2.97 -22.63 -1.23
C GLY A 17 -1.83 -23.25 -2.03
N SER A 18 -2.18 -23.93 -3.13
CA SER A 18 -1.23 -24.67 -3.99
C SER A 18 -0.41 -23.77 -4.91
N ASP A 19 -0.98 -22.64 -5.31
CA ASP A 19 -0.38 -21.79 -6.33
C ASP A 19 0.85 -21.07 -5.79
N TYR A 20 1.91 -21.06 -6.59
CA TYR A 20 3.21 -20.47 -6.22
C TYR A 20 3.72 -20.91 -4.83
N LEU A 21 3.42 -22.15 -4.41
CA LEU A 21 3.76 -22.66 -3.07
C LEU A 21 3.15 -21.83 -1.94
N GLY A 22 1.90 -21.38 -2.13
CA GLY A 22 1.15 -20.54 -1.19
C GLY A 22 1.56 -19.07 -1.19
N LYS A 23 2.44 -18.65 -2.10
CA LYS A 23 2.97 -17.28 -2.18
C LYS A 23 2.24 -16.38 -3.17
N GLY A 24 1.07 -16.82 -3.67
CA GLY A 24 0.17 -15.97 -4.45
C GLY A 24 -0.17 -14.67 -3.74
N VAL A 25 -0.55 -13.64 -4.50
CA VAL A 25 -0.90 -12.29 -4.01
C VAL A 25 -2.21 -11.77 -4.65
N HIS A 26 -3.06 -12.64 -5.16
CA HIS A 26 -4.34 -12.31 -5.77
C HIS A 26 -5.23 -11.48 -4.84
N LYS A 27 -5.26 -11.78 -3.53
CA LYS A 27 -6.02 -10.98 -2.55
C LYS A 27 -5.52 -9.53 -2.47
N ALA A 28 -4.19 -9.33 -2.49
CA ALA A 28 -3.61 -7.99 -2.48
C ALA A 28 -3.97 -7.23 -3.77
N VAL A 29 -3.91 -7.91 -4.93
CA VAL A 29 -4.30 -7.34 -6.23
C VAL A 29 -5.78 -6.98 -6.25
N GLU A 30 -6.64 -7.85 -5.72
CA GLU A 30 -8.07 -7.60 -5.60
C GLU A 30 -8.35 -6.37 -4.74
N ASN A 31 -7.73 -6.27 -3.55
CA ASN A 31 -7.83 -5.10 -2.68
C ASN A 31 -7.45 -3.80 -3.39
N VAL A 32 -6.39 -3.82 -4.22
CA VAL A 32 -6.02 -2.64 -5.03
C VAL A 32 -7.13 -2.27 -6.00
N ASN A 33 -7.67 -3.24 -6.74
CA ASN A 33 -8.63 -2.98 -7.82
C ASN A 33 -10.03 -2.63 -7.32
N THR A 34 -10.47 -3.20 -6.20
CA THR A 34 -11.87 -3.10 -5.74
C THR A 34 -12.06 -2.13 -4.58
N ILE A 35 -11.02 -1.88 -3.78
CA ILE A 35 -11.11 -1.02 -2.59
C ILE A 35 -10.26 0.23 -2.75
N ILE A 36 -8.94 0.06 -2.92
CA ILE A 36 -8.01 1.20 -2.88
C ILE A 36 -8.20 2.09 -4.11
N GLY A 37 -8.14 1.52 -5.32
CA GLY A 37 -8.25 2.25 -6.58
C GLY A 37 -9.49 3.15 -6.63
N PRO A 38 -10.71 2.63 -6.45
CA PRO A 38 -11.93 3.43 -6.42
C PRO A 38 -11.92 4.53 -5.36
N ALA A 39 -11.37 4.27 -4.18
CA ALA A 39 -11.33 5.24 -3.08
C ALA A 39 -10.36 6.41 -3.32
N LEU A 40 -9.43 6.28 -4.27
CA LEU A 40 -8.44 7.31 -4.60
C LEU A 40 -8.78 8.14 -5.84
N ILE A 41 -9.84 7.80 -6.57
CA ILE A 41 -10.28 8.56 -7.75
C ILE A 41 -10.57 10.02 -7.35
N GLY A 42 -10.02 10.96 -8.12
CA GLY A 42 -10.21 12.40 -7.92
C GLY A 42 -9.33 13.03 -6.84
N LYS A 43 -8.43 12.26 -6.19
CA LYS A 43 -7.43 12.83 -5.27
C LYS A 43 -6.22 13.37 -6.02
N ASP A 44 -5.63 14.42 -5.48
CA ASP A 44 -4.40 15.02 -6.03
C ASP A 44 -3.18 14.15 -5.68
N PRO A 45 -2.46 13.58 -6.67
CA PRO A 45 -1.31 12.72 -6.41
C PRO A 45 -0.10 13.46 -5.84
N THR A 46 -0.12 14.80 -5.75
CA THR A 46 0.91 15.58 -5.08
C THR A 46 0.75 15.62 -3.56
N GLU A 47 -0.41 15.23 -3.03
CA GLU A 47 -0.71 15.14 -1.59
C GLU A 47 -0.33 13.77 -0.99
N GLN A 48 0.90 13.29 -1.22
CA GLN A 48 1.38 11.95 -0.86
C GLN A 48 1.02 11.54 0.58
N THR A 49 1.43 12.34 1.58
CA THR A 49 1.20 12.06 3.01
C THR A 49 -0.29 11.91 3.34
N LYS A 50 -1.15 12.72 2.71
CA LYS A 50 -2.60 12.68 2.94
C LYS A 50 -3.21 11.40 2.38
N ILE A 51 -2.77 10.98 1.20
CA ILE A 51 -3.25 9.74 0.58
C ILE A 51 -2.74 8.52 1.33
N ASP A 52 -1.47 8.49 1.74
CA ASP A 52 -0.91 7.40 2.54
C ASP A 52 -1.63 7.26 3.88
N ASN A 53 -1.88 8.38 4.57
CA ASN A 53 -2.66 8.38 5.81
C ASN A 53 -4.10 7.91 5.56
N TYR A 54 -4.73 8.31 4.46
CA TYR A 54 -6.06 7.84 4.11
C TYR A 54 -6.10 6.32 3.90
N MET A 55 -5.14 5.75 3.17
CA MET A 55 -5.04 4.30 2.97
C MET A 55 -4.81 3.55 4.29
N VAL A 56 -3.87 4.01 5.11
CA VAL A 56 -3.48 3.32 6.35
C VAL A 56 -4.53 3.46 7.45
N GLN A 57 -5.01 4.68 7.69
CA GLN A 57 -5.85 4.99 8.86
C GLN A 57 -7.34 4.78 8.58
N GLN A 58 -7.81 5.05 7.35
CA GLN A 58 -9.24 5.03 7.02
C GLN A 58 -9.66 3.80 6.21
N LEU A 59 -8.87 3.39 5.20
CA LEU A 59 -9.24 2.22 4.38
C LEU A 59 -8.87 0.90 5.05
N ASP A 60 -7.65 0.80 5.56
CA ASP A 60 -7.15 -0.39 6.26
C ASP A 60 -7.59 -0.39 7.73
N GLY A 61 -7.12 0.59 8.51
CA GLY A 61 -7.51 0.80 9.91
C GLY A 61 -7.00 -0.24 10.90
N THR A 62 -6.17 -1.21 10.48
CA THR A 62 -5.68 -2.26 11.37
C THR A 62 -4.44 -1.82 12.14
N VAL A 63 -4.45 -2.09 13.46
CA VAL A 63 -3.38 -1.75 14.40
C VAL A 63 -2.95 -2.98 15.19
N ASN A 64 -1.66 -3.03 15.55
CA ASN A 64 -1.12 -3.88 16.59
C ASN A 64 -0.62 -3.00 17.75
N GLU A 65 -0.01 -3.60 18.76
CA GLU A 65 0.54 -2.88 19.93
C GLU A 65 1.65 -1.86 19.58
N TRP A 66 2.21 -1.92 18.37
CA TRP A 66 3.30 -1.08 17.87
C TRP A 66 2.87 -0.05 16.81
N GLY A 67 1.62 -0.07 16.35
CA GLY A 67 1.08 0.87 15.37
C GLY A 67 0.30 0.21 14.24
N TRP A 68 0.26 0.86 13.06
CA TRP A 68 -0.55 0.41 11.92
C TRP A 68 0.06 -0.80 11.21
N CYS A 69 -0.56 -1.97 11.34
CA CYS A 69 -0.03 -3.24 10.82
C CYS A 69 -0.45 -3.55 9.38
N LYS A 70 -1.47 -2.86 8.84
CA LYS A 70 -1.88 -2.94 7.43
C LYS A 70 -2.34 -4.34 7.00
N GLN A 71 -2.89 -5.10 7.95
CA GLN A 71 -3.25 -6.51 7.80
C GLN A 71 -4.46 -6.72 6.90
N LYS A 72 -5.41 -5.78 6.86
CA LYS A 72 -6.67 -5.94 6.12
C LYS A 72 -6.46 -5.82 4.61
N LEU A 73 -5.76 -4.76 4.19
CA LEU A 73 -5.50 -4.49 2.77
C LEU A 73 -4.20 -5.12 2.30
N GLY A 74 -3.25 -5.34 3.21
CA GLY A 74 -1.92 -5.84 2.91
C GLY A 74 -0.92 -4.70 2.72
N ALA A 75 0.22 -4.80 3.40
CA ALA A 75 1.31 -3.82 3.28
C ALA A 75 1.85 -3.72 1.85
N ASN A 76 1.87 -4.84 1.10
CA ASN A 76 2.24 -4.89 -0.32
C ASN A 76 1.27 -4.10 -1.20
N ALA A 77 -0.03 -4.21 -0.98
CA ALA A 77 -1.03 -3.44 -1.72
C ALA A 77 -0.88 -1.94 -1.47
N ILE A 78 -0.80 -1.53 -0.20
CA ILE A 78 -0.66 -0.12 0.19
C ILE A 78 0.64 0.47 -0.35
N LEU A 79 1.78 -0.23 -0.20
CA LEU A 79 3.08 0.26 -0.67
C LEU A 79 3.11 0.38 -2.20
N ALA A 80 2.58 -0.59 -2.93
CA ALA A 80 2.55 -0.54 -4.39
C ALA A 80 1.78 0.69 -4.91
N VAL A 81 0.62 0.96 -4.31
CA VAL A 81 -0.20 2.14 -4.66
C VAL A 81 0.49 3.44 -4.24
N SER A 82 1.07 3.49 -3.03
CA SER A 82 1.83 4.65 -2.53
C SER A 82 2.97 5.05 -3.48
N LEU A 83 3.74 4.08 -3.97
CA LEU A 83 4.82 4.32 -4.94
C LEU A 83 4.30 4.78 -6.31
N ALA A 84 3.16 4.25 -6.76
CA ALA A 84 2.53 4.68 -8.02
C ALA A 84 2.07 6.15 -7.93
N ILE A 85 1.52 6.55 -6.78
CA ILE A 85 1.10 7.92 -6.52
C ILE A 85 2.29 8.86 -6.46
N CYS A 86 3.38 8.47 -5.80
CA CYS A 86 4.61 9.26 -5.75
C CYS A 86 5.16 9.54 -7.17
N LYS A 87 5.13 8.54 -8.05
CA LYS A 87 5.49 8.70 -9.48
C LYS A 87 4.52 9.63 -10.24
N ALA A 88 3.22 9.53 -9.97
CA ALA A 88 2.24 10.43 -10.56
C ALA A 88 2.45 11.89 -10.07
N GLY A 89 2.70 12.08 -8.78
CA GLY A 89 3.00 13.39 -8.18
C GLY A 89 4.28 14.01 -8.76
N ALA A 90 5.33 13.21 -8.95
CA ALA A 90 6.55 13.65 -9.66
C ALA A 90 6.23 14.18 -11.06
N SER A 91 5.40 13.43 -11.78
CA SER A 91 5.01 13.74 -13.16
C SER A 91 4.18 15.02 -13.24
N VAL A 92 3.26 15.24 -12.30
CA VAL A 92 2.48 16.49 -12.17
C VAL A 92 3.39 17.68 -11.88
N LYS A 93 4.35 17.51 -10.95
CA LYS A 93 5.35 18.54 -10.60
C LYS A 93 6.43 18.75 -11.66
N LYS A 94 6.48 17.91 -12.70
CA LYS A 94 7.52 17.88 -13.75
C LYS A 94 8.94 17.81 -13.20
N ILE A 95 9.11 17.06 -12.11
CA ILE A 95 10.42 16.79 -11.50
C ILE A 95 10.73 15.29 -11.59
N PRO A 96 12.00 14.91 -11.67
CA PRO A 96 12.38 13.51 -11.54
C PRO A 96 12.03 12.98 -10.13
N LEU A 97 11.68 11.69 -10.05
CA LEU A 97 11.18 11.05 -8.82
C LEU A 97 12.09 11.26 -7.59
N TYR A 98 13.41 11.28 -7.78
CA TYR A 98 14.36 11.47 -6.68
C TYR A 98 14.24 12.84 -6.00
N GLN A 99 13.67 13.85 -6.67
CA GLN A 99 13.44 15.17 -6.09
C GLN A 99 12.14 15.27 -5.29
N VAL A 100 11.20 14.33 -5.47
CA VAL A 100 9.93 14.32 -4.73
C VAL A 100 10.15 14.14 -3.23
N TYR A 101 11.20 13.40 -2.85
CA TYR A 101 11.57 13.16 -1.44
C TYR A 101 12.37 14.31 -0.79
N VAL A 102 12.80 15.31 -1.57
CA VAL A 102 13.70 16.39 -1.11
C VAL A 102 12.96 17.74 -1.03
N ALA A 103 11.67 17.78 -1.36
CA ALA A 103 10.86 19.00 -1.42
C ALA A 103 9.83 19.06 -0.27
#